data_AF-A0A4U2EYU1-F1
#
_entry.id   AF-A0A4U2EYU1-F1
#
_cell.length_a   1.000
_cell.length_b   1.000
_cell.length_c   1.000
_cell.angle_alpha   90.00
_cell.angle_beta   90.00
_cell.angle_gamma   90.00
#
_symmetry.space_group_name_H-M   'P 1'
#
loop_
_entity.id
_entity.type
_entity.pdbx_description
1 polymer ?
#
loop_
_entity_poly.entity_id
_entity_poly.type
_entity_poly.pdbx_seq_one_letter_code
_entity_poly.pdbx_strand_id
1 'polypeptide(L)'
;MKKTAILSITTIALMSTAAVFLYLKQEETSSYNNNEQSASSLKVSSQQDTEIDRASAKDMMEYFVSGNTELTLEEIRDNVANHHEQSQAAVVDEALFAKYLEYKSALTTLDVQFDTTSISAEDLRALNQALLNLQTQFFSESEISILFTHDNKMREIALEKLLLKQEGLEEREYRQRLESYLSEQPDYVQSSHQNQVLLQQLSSSEVLDEQDKYLKRNELVGEEATQRLEALDQQRADFENSLDIYFSERNDILNDSALSEIEQKETIAQLRQAHFQPQQLRRVEAIERIRAAENGQ
;
A
#
# COMPACT_ATOMS: atom_id res chain seq x y z
N MET A 1 -33.04 -32.71 11.45
CA MET A 1 -32.26 -32.43 10.24
C MET A 1 -31.45 -31.17 10.50
N LYS A 2 -30.13 -31.30 10.62
CA LYS A 2 -29.21 -30.22 11.00
C LYS A 2 -29.06 -29.26 9.83
N LYS A 3 -29.30 -27.96 10.04
CA LYS A 3 -28.96 -26.90 9.09
C LYS A 3 -27.63 -26.33 9.52
N THR A 4 -26.59 -26.62 8.75
CA THR A 4 -25.25 -26.04 8.85
C THR A 4 -25.36 -24.57 8.46
N ALA A 5 -25.07 -23.67 9.39
CA ALA A 5 -24.94 -22.25 9.12
C ALA A 5 -23.54 -22.01 8.54
N ILE A 6 -23.48 -21.53 7.31
CA ILE A 6 -22.25 -21.06 6.67
C ILE A 6 -22.01 -19.65 7.20
N LEU A 7 -21.00 -19.49 8.05
CA LEU A 7 -20.50 -18.20 8.52
C LEU A 7 -19.71 -17.55 7.38
N SER A 8 -20.38 -16.72 6.58
CA SER A 8 -19.72 -15.79 5.69
C SER A 8 -19.26 -14.58 6.52
N ILE A 9 -17.99 -14.58 6.91
CA ILE A 9 -17.35 -13.38 7.47
C ILE A 9 -17.13 -12.43 6.29
N THR A 10 -18.03 -11.45 6.15
CA THR A 10 -17.83 -10.32 5.25
C THR A 10 -16.63 -9.52 5.74
N THR A 11 -15.54 -9.59 4.99
CA THR A 11 -14.41 -8.68 5.06
C THR A 11 -14.91 -7.25 4.88
N ILE A 12 -15.01 -6.50 5.98
CA ILE A 12 -15.05 -5.04 5.88
C ILE A 12 -13.66 -4.62 5.44
N ALA A 13 -13.53 -4.33 4.15
CA ALA A 13 -12.33 -3.77 3.56
C ALA A 13 -12.06 -2.41 4.21
N LEU A 14 -11.17 -2.37 5.20
CA LEU A 14 -10.48 -1.16 5.56
C LEU A 14 -9.53 -0.85 4.40
N MET A 15 -9.78 0.26 3.72
CA MET A 15 -8.96 0.72 2.61
C MET A 15 -7.49 0.75 3.03
N SER A 16 -6.70 -0.10 2.39
CA SER A 16 -5.26 -0.13 2.49
C SER A 16 -4.69 1.21 2.04
N THR A 17 -4.04 1.91 2.96
CA THR A 17 -3.14 2.98 2.58
C THR A 17 -1.92 2.32 1.95
N ALA A 18 -1.64 2.66 0.69
CA ALA A 18 -0.46 2.17 -0.01
C ALA A 18 0.79 2.73 0.69
N ALA A 19 1.45 1.89 1.49
CA ALA A 19 2.82 2.16 1.91
C ALA A 19 3.73 1.89 0.71
N VAL A 20 4.32 2.95 0.16
CA VAL A 20 5.40 2.82 -0.82
C VAL A 20 6.63 2.32 -0.06
N PHE A 21 6.91 1.02 -0.18
CA PHE A 21 8.16 0.44 0.31
C PHE A 21 9.31 0.89 -0.60
N LEU A 22 10.17 1.76 -0.07
CA LEU A 22 11.48 2.04 -0.65
C LEU A 22 12.37 0.81 -0.41
N TYR A 23 12.69 0.11 -1.51
CA TYR A 23 13.61 -1.03 -1.51
C TYR A 23 15.05 -0.53 -1.29
N LEU A 24 15.50 -0.51 -0.04
CA LEU A 24 16.91 -0.35 0.31
C LEU A 24 17.57 -1.73 0.19
N LYS A 25 18.35 -1.91 -0.88
CA LYS A 25 19.17 -3.11 -1.11
C LYS A 25 20.28 -3.15 -0.05
N GLN A 26 20.10 -3.96 0.99
CA GLN A 26 21.15 -4.28 1.95
C GLN A 26 21.93 -5.50 1.42
N GLU A 27 23.26 -5.38 1.37
CA GLU A 27 24.17 -6.39 0.81
C GLU A 27 24.07 -7.71 1.57
N GLU A 28 23.78 -8.80 0.84
CA GLU A 28 23.70 -10.16 1.34
C GLU A 28 25.08 -10.69 1.77
N THR A 29 25.28 -10.88 3.07
CA THR A 29 26.23 -11.90 3.55
C THR A 29 25.43 -13.14 3.91
N SER A 30 25.47 -14.12 3.00
CA SER A 30 24.76 -15.40 3.12
C SER A 30 25.19 -16.18 4.36
N SER A 31 24.29 -16.30 5.33
CA SER A 31 24.31 -17.35 6.35
C SER A 31 22.98 -18.10 6.25
N TYR A 32 22.96 -19.14 5.42
CA TYR A 32 21.83 -20.06 5.30
C TYR A 32 21.62 -20.77 6.64
N ASN A 33 20.59 -20.35 7.39
CA ASN A 33 20.10 -21.03 8.58
C ASN A 33 18.67 -21.52 8.34
N ASN A 34 18.49 -22.84 8.39
CA ASN A 34 17.34 -23.73 8.70
C ASN A 34 15.87 -23.23 8.86
N ASN A 35 15.54 -21.95 8.74
CA ASN A 35 14.19 -21.41 9.02
C ASN A 35 13.24 -21.45 7.80
N GLU A 36 13.73 -21.57 6.58
CA GLU A 36 12.87 -21.58 5.37
C GLU A 36 12.07 -22.87 5.22
N GLN A 37 12.59 -24.02 5.69
CA GLN A 37 11.89 -25.31 5.61
C GLN A 37 10.72 -25.41 6.61
N SER A 38 10.77 -24.71 7.75
CA SER A 38 9.68 -24.71 8.75
C SER A 38 8.58 -23.69 8.44
N ALA A 39 8.91 -22.59 7.76
CA ALA A 39 7.91 -21.59 7.34
C ALA A 39 6.98 -22.10 6.22
N SER A 40 7.42 -23.08 5.42
CA SER A 40 6.61 -23.62 4.32
C SER A 40 5.42 -24.47 4.80
N SER A 41 5.48 -25.07 5.99
CA SER A 41 4.40 -25.92 6.52
C SER A 41 3.25 -25.12 7.14
N LEU A 42 3.45 -23.83 7.43
CA LEU A 42 2.47 -22.96 8.07
C LEU A 42 1.62 -22.16 7.06
N LYS A 43 2.02 -22.18 5.78
CA LYS A 43 1.40 -21.38 4.71
C LYS A 43 0.47 -22.24 3.87
N VAL A 44 -0.65 -21.65 3.45
CA VAL A 44 -1.57 -22.28 2.48
C VAL A 44 -1.04 -22.17 1.05
N SER A 45 -1.73 -22.77 0.09
CA SER A 45 -1.30 -22.79 -1.31
C SER A 45 -1.27 -21.37 -1.90
N SER A 46 -2.29 -20.56 -1.59
CA SER A 46 -2.37 -19.16 -2.00
C SER A 46 -1.36 -18.22 -1.33
N GLN A 47 -0.59 -18.71 -0.34
CA GLN A 47 0.40 -17.92 0.41
C GLN A 47 1.84 -18.30 0.09
N GLN A 48 2.10 -19.26 -0.80
CA GLN A 48 3.44 -19.80 -1.03
C GLN A 48 4.43 -18.78 -1.61
N ASP A 49 3.96 -17.75 -2.29
CA ASP A 49 4.74 -16.64 -2.85
C ASP A 49 4.91 -15.46 -1.88
N THR A 50 4.40 -15.58 -0.66
CA THR A 50 4.45 -14.54 0.37
C THR A 50 5.25 -15.00 1.58
N GLU A 51 5.73 -14.04 2.38
CA GLU A 51 6.29 -14.31 3.70
C GLU A 51 5.21 -14.08 4.77
N ILE A 52 5.35 -14.75 5.93
CA ILE A 52 4.48 -14.49 7.07
C ILE A 52 4.67 -13.03 7.46
N ASP A 53 3.58 -12.26 7.45
CA ASP A 53 3.64 -10.85 7.81
C ASP A 53 4.04 -10.70 9.27
N ARG A 54 5.18 -10.05 9.50
CA ARG A 54 5.77 -9.81 10.81
C ARG A 54 5.89 -8.31 11.13
N ALA A 55 5.22 -7.45 10.35
CA ALA A 55 5.21 -6.02 10.56
C ALA A 55 4.62 -5.65 11.93
N SER A 56 3.59 -6.37 12.37
CA SER A 56 3.05 -6.29 13.72
C SER A 56 2.42 -7.61 14.17
N ALA A 57 2.13 -7.72 15.47
CA ALA A 57 1.37 -8.85 16.01
C ALA A 57 -0.02 -8.98 15.37
N LYS A 58 -0.67 -7.86 15.07
CA LYS A 58 -1.96 -7.83 14.38
C LYS A 58 -1.83 -8.33 12.94
N ASP A 59 -0.83 -7.86 12.18
CA ASP A 59 -0.65 -8.25 10.78
C ASP A 59 -0.30 -9.73 10.63
N MET A 60 0.47 -10.29 11.57
CA MET A 60 0.70 -11.73 11.66
C MET A 60 -0.62 -12.51 11.82
N MET A 61 -1.47 -12.09 12.75
CA MET A 61 -2.77 -12.74 12.95
C MET A 61 -3.68 -12.63 11.71
N GLU A 62 -3.71 -11.47 11.06
CA GLU A 62 -4.48 -11.24 9.82
C GLU A 62 -3.94 -12.10 8.66
N TYR A 63 -2.61 -12.27 8.57
CA TYR A 63 -1.98 -13.15 7.60
C TYR A 63 -2.45 -14.60 7.77
N PHE A 64 -2.45 -15.14 9.00
CA PHE A 64 -2.95 -16.49 9.24
C PHE A 64 -4.45 -16.62 8.95
N VAL A 65 -5.25 -15.62 9.33
CA VAL A 65 -6.70 -15.59 9.05
C VAL A 65 -6.99 -15.50 7.55
N SER A 66 -6.12 -14.91 6.74
CA SER A 66 -6.32 -14.83 5.29
C SER A 66 -6.39 -16.21 4.60
N GLY A 67 -5.83 -17.25 5.23
CA GLY A 67 -5.91 -18.64 4.77
C GLY A 67 -7.25 -19.35 5.03
N ASN A 68 -8.25 -18.69 5.62
CA ASN A 68 -9.53 -19.28 6.05
C ASN A 68 -10.43 -19.79 4.90
N THR A 69 -10.03 -19.60 3.63
CA THR A 69 -10.67 -20.26 2.48
C THR A 69 -10.11 -21.66 2.20
N GLU A 70 -8.91 -21.95 2.67
CA GLU A 70 -8.20 -23.23 2.46
C GLU A 70 -8.02 -24.03 3.76
N LEU A 71 -8.01 -23.36 4.91
CA LEU A 71 -7.89 -23.96 6.23
C LEU A 71 -9.14 -23.74 7.07
N THR A 72 -9.40 -24.69 7.94
CA THR A 72 -10.35 -24.54 9.04
C THR A 72 -9.78 -23.63 10.13
N LEU A 73 -10.66 -23.05 10.97
CA LEU A 73 -10.23 -22.25 12.11
C LEU A 73 -9.34 -23.02 13.11
N GLU A 74 -9.50 -24.34 13.20
CA GLU A 74 -8.66 -25.20 14.05
C GLU A 74 -7.24 -25.28 13.49
N GLU A 75 -7.09 -25.56 12.18
CA GLU A 75 -5.79 -25.58 11.51
C GLU A 75 -5.08 -24.20 11.54
N ILE A 76 -5.83 -23.10 11.46
CA ILE A 76 -5.27 -21.76 11.59
C ILE A 76 -4.73 -21.52 13.02
N ARG A 77 -5.45 -21.97 14.05
CA ARG A 77 -4.98 -21.88 15.44
C ARG A 77 -3.73 -22.72 15.66
N ASP A 78 -3.71 -23.94 15.13
CA ASP A 78 -2.53 -24.80 15.18
C ASP A 78 -1.32 -24.15 14.50
N ASN A 79 -1.53 -23.49 13.35
CA ASN A 79 -0.46 -22.77 12.66
C ASN A 79 0.08 -21.59 13.48
N VAL A 80 -0.77 -20.84 14.18
CA VAL A 80 -0.34 -19.76 15.08
C VAL A 80 0.45 -20.33 16.27
N ALA A 81 -0.03 -21.40 16.89
CA ALA A 81 0.66 -22.06 18.01
C ALA A 81 2.03 -22.61 17.58
N ASN A 82 2.09 -23.31 16.44
CA ASN A 82 3.33 -23.82 15.87
C ASN A 82 4.31 -22.69 15.53
N HIS A 83 3.82 -21.55 15.01
CA HIS A 83 4.67 -20.39 14.76
C HIS A 83 5.24 -19.80 16.05
N HIS A 84 4.44 -19.72 17.11
CA HIS A 84 4.86 -19.24 18.42
C HIS A 84 5.98 -20.12 19.01
N GLU A 85 5.82 -21.45 18.95
CA GLU A 85 6.85 -22.39 19.42
C GLU A 85 8.15 -22.31 18.62
N GLN A 86 8.06 -22.12 17.31
CA GLN A 86 9.23 -22.00 16.43
C GLN A 86 9.94 -20.65 16.55
N SER A 87 9.25 -19.61 17.04
CA SER A 87 9.76 -18.24 17.10
C SER A 87 9.76 -17.74 18.53
N GLN A 88 10.90 -17.85 19.20
CA GLN A 88 11.08 -17.44 20.60
C GLN A 88 10.87 -15.93 20.87
N ALA A 89 10.68 -15.14 19.80
CA ALA A 89 10.33 -13.72 19.83
C ALA A 89 8.87 -13.43 19.42
N ALA A 90 8.04 -14.45 19.18
CA ALA A 90 6.64 -14.25 18.78
C ALA A 90 5.81 -13.70 19.94
N VAL A 91 5.28 -12.49 19.75
CA VAL A 91 4.38 -11.82 20.71
C VAL A 91 2.97 -12.43 20.68
N VAL A 92 2.59 -13.03 19.56
CA VAL A 92 1.29 -13.68 19.38
C VAL A 92 1.37 -15.11 19.91
N ASP A 93 0.60 -15.40 20.95
CA ASP A 93 0.33 -16.75 21.43
C ASP A 93 -1.13 -17.17 21.09
N GLU A 94 -1.48 -18.42 21.39
CA GLU A 94 -2.82 -18.94 21.12
C GLU A 94 -3.92 -18.17 21.88
N ALA A 95 -3.63 -17.71 23.11
CA ALA A 95 -4.59 -16.99 23.93
C ALA A 95 -4.92 -15.61 23.35
N LEU A 96 -3.91 -14.86 22.92
CA LEU A 96 -4.08 -13.57 22.27
C LEU A 96 -4.80 -13.71 20.93
N PHE A 97 -4.47 -14.77 20.17
CA PHE A 97 -5.15 -15.06 18.91
C PHE A 97 -6.63 -15.44 19.11
N ALA A 98 -6.95 -16.22 20.15
CA ALA A 98 -8.33 -16.55 20.48
C ALA A 98 -9.16 -15.29 20.81
N LYS A 99 -8.64 -14.41 21.68
CA LYS A 99 -9.26 -13.10 21.98
C LYS A 99 -9.46 -12.28 20.71
N TYR A 100 -8.47 -12.30 19.81
CA TYR A 100 -8.54 -11.59 18.55
C TYR A 100 -9.65 -12.08 17.62
N LEU A 101 -9.86 -13.39 17.52
CA LEU A 101 -10.98 -13.97 16.77
C LEU A 101 -12.33 -13.61 17.39
N GLU A 102 -12.44 -13.59 18.71
CA GLU A 102 -13.65 -13.16 19.42
C GLU A 102 -13.95 -11.68 19.17
N TYR A 103 -12.92 -10.83 19.24
CA TYR A 103 -13.02 -9.41 18.89
C TYR A 103 -13.49 -9.21 17.44
N LYS A 104 -12.93 -9.95 16.47
CA LYS A 104 -13.35 -9.93 15.06
C LYS A 104 -14.81 -10.33 14.90
N SER A 105 -15.25 -11.36 15.62
CA SER A 105 -16.67 -11.77 15.65
C SER A 105 -17.56 -10.65 16.19
N ALA A 106 -17.19 -10.05 17.33
CA ALA A 106 -17.95 -8.96 17.93
C ALA A 106 -17.97 -7.68 17.08
N LEU A 107 -16.93 -7.43 16.28
CA LEU A 107 -16.94 -6.33 15.30
C LEU A 107 -18.05 -6.48 14.27
N THR A 108 -18.42 -7.70 13.87
CA THR A 108 -19.51 -7.92 12.89
C THR A 108 -20.89 -7.56 13.43
N THR A 109 -21.04 -7.51 14.75
CA THR A 109 -22.29 -7.18 15.44
C THR A 109 -22.26 -5.78 16.04
N LEU A 110 -21.19 -5.02 15.81
CA LEU A 110 -21.06 -3.65 16.27
C LEU A 110 -22.04 -2.76 15.49
N ASP A 111 -23.21 -2.54 16.09
CA ASP A 111 -24.22 -1.64 15.56
C ASP A 111 -24.01 -0.24 16.15
N VAL A 112 -23.61 0.69 15.29
CA VAL A 112 -23.59 2.11 15.64
C VAL A 112 -24.58 2.82 14.74
N GLN A 113 -25.65 3.32 15.36
CA GLN A 113 -26.79 3.89 14.65
C GLN A 113 -26.39 5.20 13.97
N PHE A 114 -26.24 5.17 12.65
CA PHE A 114 -25.96 6.36 11.84
C PHE A 114 -26.90 6.43 10.64
N ASP A 115 -27.13 7.65 10.16
CA ASP A 115 -27.81 7.86 8.88
C ASP A 115 -26.89 7.42 7.73
N THR A 116 -27.27 6.37 7.02
CA THR A 116 -26.49 5.83 5.90
C THR A 116 -26.48 6.74 4.67
N THR A 117 -27.32 7.77 4.65
CA THR A 117 -27.40 8.75 3.57
C THR A 117 -26.48 9.96 3.78
N SER A 118 -26.08 10.24 5.03
CA SER A 118 -25.06 11.25 5.35
C SER A 118 -24.33 10.93 6.64
N ILE A 119 -23.03 10.63 6.54
CA ILE A 119 -22.16 10.38 7.70
C ILE A 119 -21.56 11.70 8.18
N SER A 120 -21.88 12.10 9.40
CA SER A 120 -21.35 13.30 10.05
C SER A 120 -20.02 13.02 10.78
N ALA A 121 -19.30 14.08 11.20
CA ALA A 121 -18.11 13.88 12.04
C ALA A 121 -18.46 13.35 13.43
N GLU A 122 -19.66 13.66 13.94
CA GLU A 122 -20.11 13.13 15.23
C GLU A 122 -20.38 11.63 15.15
N ASP A 123 -20.93 11.16 14.02
CA ASP A 123 -21.09 9.73 13.75
C ASP A 123 -19.73 9.02 13.76
N LEU A 124 -18.72 9.59 13.08
CA LEU A 124 -17.39 9.01 13.03
C LEU A 124 -16.69 9.03 14.40
N ARG A 125 -16.92 10.06 15.24
CA ARG A 125 -16.45 10.08 16.62
C ARG A 125 -17.11 8.99 17.46
N ALA A 126 -18.44 8.85 17.37
CA ALA A 126 -19.18 7.81 18.07
C ALA A 126 -18.72 6.41 17.65
N LEU A 127 -18.47 6.20 16.36
CA LEU A 127 -17.90 4.95 15.84
C LEU A 127 -16.53 4.67 16.44
N ASN A 128 -15.63 5.66 16.44
CA ASN A 128 -14.30 5.50 17.03
C ASN A 128 -14.38 5.16 18.53
N GLN A 129 -15.25 5.85 19.28
CA GLN A 129 -15.45 5.53 20.69
C GLN A 129 -16.01 4.12 20.90
N ALA A 130 -16.96 3.68 20.07
CA ALA A 130 -17.50 2.33 20.12
C ALA A 130 -16.42 1.27 19.85
N LEU A 131 -15.52 1.52 18.88
CA LEU A 131 -14.39 0.65 18.59
C LEU A 131 -13.39 0.57 19.75
N LEU A 132 -13.04 1.70 20.37
CA LEU A 132 -12.15 1.73 21.55
C LEU A 132 -12.78 0.98 22.73
N ASN A 133 -14.07 1.22 23.00
CA ASN A 133 -14.80 0.50 24.04
C ASN A 133 -14.85 -1.00 23.77
N LEU A 134 -15.05 -1.40 22.51
CA LEU A 134 -15.02 -2.81 22.13
C LEU A 134 -13.64 -3.42 22.38
N GLN A 135 -12.55 -2.73 22.01
CA GLN A 135 -11.18 -3.21 22.28
C GLN A 135 -10.97 -3.44 23.79
N THR A 136 -11.40 -2.53 24.65
CA THR A 136 -11.26 -2.69 26.12
C THR A 136 -12.08 -3.83 26.73
N GLN A 137 -13.10 -4.36 26.01
CA GLN A 137 -13.86 -5.53 26.46
C GLN A 137 -13.10 -6.85 26.23
N PHE A 138 -12.21 -6.90 25.23
CA PHE A 138 -11.50 -8.11 24.84
C PHE A 138 -10.03 -8.13 25.27
N PHE A 139 -9.41 -6.96 25.38
CA PHE A 139 -7.96 -6.83 25.56
C PHE A 139 -7.60 -5.97 26.77
N SER A 140 -6.51 -6.34 27.43
CA SER A 140 -5.83 -5.49 28.42
C SER A 140 -5.17 -4.29 27.75
N GLU A 141 -4.83 -3.26 28.52
CA GLU A 141 -4.13 -2.07 28.01
C GLU A 141 -2.81 -2.40 27.29
N SER A 142 -2.05 -3.38 27.80
CA SER A 142 -0.82 -3.83 27.15
C SER A 142 -1.08 -4.53 25.81
N GLU A 143 -2.10 -5.38 25.74
CA GLU A 143 -2.51 -6.04 24.50
C GLU A 143 -3.03 -5.01 23.47
N ILE A 144 -3.80 -4.01 23.91
CA ILE A 144 -4.25 -2.90 23.05
C ILE A 144 -3.04 -2.13 22.51
N SER A 145 -2.05 -1.86 23.35
CA SER A 145 -0.84 -1.15 22.93
C SER A 145 -0.05 -1.94 21.88
N ILE A 146 -0.04 -3.27 21.95
CA ILE A 146 0.64 -4.15 20.99
C ILE A 146 -0.13 -4.21 19.67
N LEU A 147 -1.47 -4.30 19.73
CA LEU A 147 -2.30 -4.61 18.57
C LEU A 147 -2.85 -3.40 17.82
N PHE A 148 -3.16 -2.31 18.53
CA PHE A 148 -4.02 -1.24 17.99
C PHE A 148 -3.43 0.16 18.12
N THR A 149 -2.24 0.35 18.69
CA THR A 149 -1.63 1.69 18.85
C THR A 149 -1.61 2.47 17.54
N HIS A 150 -1.10 1.84 16.47
CA HIS A 150 -1.01 2.47 15.16
C HIS A 150 -2.41 2.77 14.58
N ASP A 151 -3.28 1.76 14.51
CA ASP A 151 -4.63 1.88 13.94
C ASP A 151 -5.48 2.93 14.68
N ASN A 152 -5.43 2.94 16.00
CA ASN A 152 -6.18 3.90 16.83
C ASN A 152 -5.65 5.32 16.63
N LYS A 153 -4.33 5.50 16.60
CA LYS A 153 -3.72 6.81 16.36
C LYS A 153 -4.01 7.34 14.96
N MET A 154 -3.94 6.49 13.93
CA MET A 154 -4.28 6.90 12.55
C MET A 154 -5.75 7.31 12.42
N ARG A 155 -6.66 6.59 13.08
CA ARG A 155 -8.08 6.94 13.11
C ARG A 155 -8.34 8.24 13.87
N GLU A 156 -7.69 8.44 15.01
CA GLU A 156 -7.74 9.70 15.78
C GLU A 156 -7.28 10.89 14.93
N ILE A 157 -6.13 10.78 14.27
CA ILE A 157 -5.59 11.84 13.40
C ILE A 157 -6.52 12.12 12.22
N ALA A 158 -7.12 11.09 11.62
CA ALA A 158 -8.06 11.25 10.52
C ALA A 158 -9.33 12.02 10.97
N LEU A 159 -9.84 11.71 12.16
CA LEU A 159 -10.95 12.46 12.77
C LEU A 159 -10.57 13.91 13.03
N GLU A 160 -9.40 14.16 13.62
CA GLU A 160 -8.96 15.53 13.92
C GLU A 160 -8.82 16.36 12.63
N LYS A 161 -8.21 15.79 11.58
CA LYS A 161 -8.12 16.43 10.26
C LYS A 161 -9.49 16.78 9.69
N LEU A 162 -10.48 15.90 9.84
CA LEU A 162 -11.84 16.14 9.39
C LEU A 162 -12.49 17.29 10.17
N LEU A 163 -12.34 17.30 11.49
CA LEU A 163 -12.91 18.32 12.37
C LEU A 163 -12.33 19.70 12.10
N LEU A 164 -11.01 19.81 12.00
CA LEU A 164 -10.33 21.05 11.62
C LEU A 164 -10.82 21.58 10.28
N LYS A 165 -11.14 20.68 9.32
CA LYS A 165 -11.68 21.08 8.01
C LYS A 165 -13.13 21.56 8.09
N GLN A 166 -13.93 21.01 9.00
CA GLN A 166 -15.33 21.40 9.19
C GLN A 166 -15.51 22.74 9.90
N GLU A 167 -14.48 23.24 10.60
CA GLU A 167 -14.50 24.58 11.20
C GLU A 167 -14.59 25.70 10.15
N GLY A 168 -14.33 25.42 8.87
CA GLY A 168 -14.40 26.44 7.81
C GLY A 168 -13.30 27.49 7.92
N LEU A 169 -12.14 27.11 8.48
CA LEU A 169 -10.97 27.97 8.64
C LEU A 169 -10.43 28.43 7.28
N GLU A 170 -9.83 29.61 7.25
CA GLU A 170 -9.01 30.03 6.13
C GLU A 170 -7.84 29.04 5.93
N GLU A 171 -7.48 28.78 4.68
CA GLU A 171 -6.50 27.76 4.30
C GLU A 171 -5.15 27.90 5.04
N ARG A 172 -4.70 29.14 5.29
CA ARG A 172 -3.47 29.41 6.06
C ARG A 172 -3.63 29.00 7.54
N GLU A 173 -4.76 29.31 8.14
CA GLU A 173 -5.04 28.99 9.54
C GLU A 173 -5.22 27.49 9.73
N TYR A 174 -5.96 26.82 8.83
CA TYR A 174 -6.08 25.37 8.80
C TYR A 174 -4.71 24.68 8.80
N ARG A 175 -3.81 25.10 7.89
CA ARG A 175 -2.46 24.53 7.80
C ARG A 175 -1.63 24.74 9.07
N GLN A 176 -1.70 25.93 9.67
CA GLN A 176 -0.95 26.22 10.89
C GLN A 176 -1.43 25.35 12.06
N ARG A 177 -2.75 25.18 12.23
CA ARG A 177 -3.31 24.32 13.28
C ARG A 177 -2.98 22.85 13.04
N LEU A 178 -3.09 22.39 11.80
CA LEU A 178 -2.75 21.02 11.45
C LEU A 178 -1.27 20.72 11.72
N GLU A 179 -0.36 21.61 11.34
CA GLU A 179 1.08 21.43 11.60
C GLU A 179 1.37 21.39 13.10
N SER A 180 0.74 22.28 13.89
CA SER A 180 0.88 22.28 15.35
C SER A 180 0.43 20.96 15.95
N TYR A 181 -0.76 20.46 15.54
CA TYR A 181 -1.28 19.16 15.99
C TYR A 181 -0.36 18.00 15.60
N LEU A 182 0.17 17.99 14.37
CA LEU A 182 1.05 16.92 13.88
C LEU A 182 2.41 16.91 14.58
N SER A 183 2.94 18.08 14.98
CA SER A 183 4.20 18.18 15.71
C SER A 183 4.19 17.53 17.10
N GLU A 184 2.99 17.32 17.66
CA GLU A 184 2.79 16.65 18.95
C GLU A 184 2.55 15.14 18.81
N GLN A 185 2.48 14.61 17.57
CA GLN A 185 2.25 13.19 17.32
C GLN A 185 3.56 12.38 17.38
N PRO A 186 3.51 11.04 17.49
CA PRO A 186 4.71 10.21 17.48
C PRO A 186 5.55 10.33 16.19
N ASP A 187 6.85 10.05 16.28
CA ASP A 187 7.83 10.21 15.18
C ASP A 187 7.42 9.56 13.86
N TYR A 188 6.78 8.38 13.90
CA TYR A 188 6.34 7.68 12.70
C TYR A 188 5.23 8.45 11.96
N VAL A 189 4.38 9.18 12.69
CA VAL A 189 3.34 10.04 12.12
C VAL A 189 3.97 11.27 11.48
N GLN A 190 4.89 11.90 12.20
CA GLN A 190 5.60 13.09 11.72
C GLN A 190 6.39 12.76 10.45
N SER A 191 7.14 11.66 10.45
CA SER A 191 7.93 11.21 9.30
C SER A 191 7.05 10.89 8.09
N SER A 192 5.92 10.21 8.30
CA SER A 192 4.96 9.92 7.23
C SER A 192 4.38 11.20 6.61
N HIS A 193 4.01 12.17 7.44
CA HIS A 193 3.52 13.47 6.97
C HIS A 193 4.60 14.25 6.21
N GLN A 194 5.82 14.33 6.75
CA GLN A 194 6.94 14.99 6.10
C GLN A 194 7.23 14.37 4.73
N ASN A 195 7.22 13.04 4.63
CA ASN A 195 7.39 12.35 3.35
C ASN A 195 6.28 12.69 2.35
N GLN A 196 5.02 12.79 2.79
CA GLN A 196 3.90 13.20 1.94
C GLN A 196 4.09 14.62 1.40
N VAL A 197 4.45 15.57 2.27
CA VAL A 197 4.71 16.97 1.89
C VAL A 197 5.91 17.05 0.94
N LEU A 198 6.98 16.33 1.24
CA LEU A 198 8.17 16.26 0.41
C LEU A 198 7.86 15.77 -1.00
N LEU A 199 7.09 14.68 -1.13
CA LEU A 199 6.69 14.14 -2.44
C LEU A 199 5.85 15.14 -3.23
N GLN A 200 4.94 15.86 -2.57
CA GLN A 200 4.15 16.90 -3.23
C GLN A 200 5.05 18.06 -3.72
N GLN A 201 6.01 18.50 -2.90
CA GLN A 201 6.94 19.56 -3.24
C GLN A 201 7.85 19.15 -4.41
N LEU A 202 8.38 17.92 -4.38
CA LEU A 202 9.16 17.35 -5.49
C LEU A 202 8.32 17.28 -6.77
N SER A 203 7.08 16.80 -6.70
CA SER A 203 6.19 16.77 -7.87
C SER A 203 5.89 18.17 -8.41
N SER A 204 5.75 19.17 -7.54
CA SER A 204 5.53 20.56 -7.96
C SER A 204 6.78 21.20 -8.59
N SER A 205 7.97 20.66 -8.32
CA SER A 205 9.22 21.15 -8.93
C SER A 205 9.35 20.76 -10.40
N GLU A 206 8.58 19.78 -10.88
CA GLU A 206 8.65 19.28 -12.27
C GLU A 206 8.28 20.33 -13.33
N VAL A 207 7.51 21.34 -12.96
CA VAL A 207 7.07 22.42 -13.88
C VAL A 207 8.01 23.62 -13.89
N LEU A 208 9.05 23.61 -13.05
CA LEU A 208 10.06 24.68 -13.01
C LEU A 208 11.06 24.51 -14.16
N ASP A 209 11.79 25.58 -14.49
CA ASP A 209 12.95 25.47 -15.37
C ASP A 209 14.06 24.62 -14.72
N GLU A 210 14.99 24.13 -15.52
CA GLU A 210 16.04 23.19 -15.10
C GLU A 210 16.87 23.71 -13.92
N GLN A 211 17.17 25.01 -13.89
CA GLN A 211 17.97 25.61 -12.82
C GLN A 211 17.17 25.72 -11.53
N ASP A 212 15.96 26.27 -11.58
CA ASP A 212 15.10 26.42 -10.41
C ASP A 212 14.65 25.05 -9.87
N LYS A 213 14.42 24.08 -10.74
CA LYS A 213 14.10 22.69 -10.40
C LYS A 213 15.24 22.04 -9.62
N TYR A 214 16.47 22.13 -10.12
CA TYR A 214 17.65 21.59 -9.44
C TYR A 214 17.85 22.24 -8.07
N LEU A 215 17.81 23.58 -8.01
CA LEU A 215 17.97 24.31 -6.74
C LEU A 215 16.89 23.93 -5.73
N LYS A 216 15.63 23.83 -6.18
CA LYS A 216 14.52 23.45 -5.31
C LYS A 216 14.66 22.02 -4.79
N ARG A 217 15.02 21.07 -5.65
CA ARG A 217 15.26 19.68 -5.24
C ARG A 217 16.43 19.57 -4.27
N ASN A 218 17.52 20.30 -4.50
CA ASN A 218 18.67 20.29 -3.61
C ASN A 218 18.32 20.81 -2.20
N GLU A 219 17.49 21.85 -2.11
CA GLU A 219 16.93 22.32 -0.84
C GLU A 219 16.12 21.23 -0.11
N LEU A 220 15.34 20.45 -0.87
CA LEU A 220 14.39 19.47 -0.33
C LEU A 220 15.04 18.14 0.07
N VAL A 221 15.97 17.63 -0.72
CA VAL A 221 16.52 16.27 -0.58
C VAL A 221 18.05 16.20 -0.55
N GLY A 222 18.74 17.33 -0.70
CA GLY A 222 20.19 17.41 -0.75
C GLY A 222 20.79 16.98 -2.10
N GLU A 223 22.11 17.16 -2.22
CA GLU A 223 22.83 17.07 -3.49
C GLU A 223 22.76 15.67 -4.10
N GLU A 224 23.05 14.62 -3.32
CA GLU A 224 23.11 13.25 -3.81
C GLU A 224 21.74 12.77 -4.33
N ALA A 225 20.67 13.06 -3.58
CA ALA A 225 19.32 12.71 -4.01
C ALA A 225 18.89 13.52 -5.22
N THR A 226 19.28 14.80 -5.31
CA THR A 226 19.03 15.64 -6.48
C THR A 226 19.70 15.09 -7.72
N GLN A 227 20.96 14.68 -7.64
CA GLN A 227 21.66 14.05 -8.77
C GLN A 227 20.98 12.76 -9.24
N ARG A 228 20.41 11.96 -8.33
CA ARG A 228 19.60 10.79 -8.71
C ARG A 228 18.30 11.19 -9.41
N LEU A 229 17.67 12.30 -9.01
CA LEU A 229 16.49 12.84 -9.70
C LEU A 229 16.84 13.39 -11.09
N GLU A 230 17.97 14.05 -11.25
CA GLU A 230 18.45 14.51 -12.57
C GLU A 230 18.75 13.32 -13.50
N ALA A 231 19.40 12.27 -12.98
CA ALA A 231 19.63 11.05 -13.74
C ALA A 231 18.32 10.37 -14.16
N LEU A 232 17.31 10.38 -13.28
CA LEU A 232 15.97 9.87 -13.59
C LEU A 232 15.30 10.70 -14.69
N ASP A 233 15.44 12.02 -14.66
CA ASP A 233 14.88 12.91 -15.68
C ASP A 233 15.56 12.71 -17.04
N GLN A 234 16.88 12.52 -17.07
CA GLN A 234 17.58 12.14 -18.29
C GLN A 234 17.08 10.79 -18.84
N GLN A 235 16.92 9.77 -17.99
CA GLN A 235 16.38 8.48 -18.41
C GLN A 235 14.95 8.59 -18.97
N ARG A 236 14.13 9.49 -18.41
CA ARG A 236 12.80 9.77 -18.92
C ARG A 236 12.85 10.46 -20.28
N ALA A 237 13.69 11.48 -20.44
CA ALA A 237 13.86 12.19 -21.70
C ALA A 237 14.37 11.28 -22.81
N ASP A 238 15.36 10.43 -22.52
CA ASP A 238 15.88 9.44 -23.47
C ASP A 238 14.78 8.45 -23.88
N PHE A 239 13.97 7.99 -22.93
CA PHE A 239 12.86 7.08 -23.21
C PHE A 239 11.78 7.74 -24.08
N GLU A 240 11.40 8.98 -23.81
CA GLU A 240 10.42 9.72 -24.64
C GLU A 240 10.97 9.95 -26.06
N ASN A 241 12.25 10.32 -26.19
CA ASN A 241 12.90 10.44 -27.50
C ASN A 241 12.87 9.10 -28.28
N SER A 242 13.18 7.99 -27.62
CA SER A 242 13.07 6.65 -28.23
C SER A 242 11.62 6.32 -28.62
N LEU A 243 10.63 6.72 -27.82
CA LEU A 243 9.22 6.56 -28.17
C LEU A 243 8.85 7.37 -29.41
N ASP A 244 9.27 8.62 -29.51
CA ASP A 244 8.93 9.47 -30.66
C ASP A 244 9.51 8.92 -31.97
N ILE A 245 10.78 8.48 -31.95
CA ILE A 245 11.41 7.82 -33.09
C ILE A 245 10.65 6.54 -33.44
N TYR A 246 10.41 5.69 -32.45
CA TYR A 246 9.67 4.44 -32.63
C TYR A 246 8.29 4.66 -33.25
N PHE A 247 7.54 5.65 -32.76
CA PHE A 247 6.19 5.94 -33.28
C PHE A 247 6.22 6.50 -34.70
N SER A 248 7.23 7.29 -35.06
CA SER A 248 7.43 7.73 -36.45
C SER A 248 7.63 6.53 -37.37
N GLU A 249 8.59 5.66 -37.06
CA GLU A 249 8.91 4.47 -37.87
C GLU A 249 7.73 3.48 -37.91
N ARG A 250 7.02 3.31 -36.79
CA ARG A 250 5.81 2.50 -36.71
C ARG A 250 4.71 3.02 -37.64
N ASN A 251 4.52 4.33 -37.73
CA ASN A 251 3.52 4.91 -38.61
C ASN A 251 3.87 4.70 -40.08
N ASP A 252 5.15 4.73 -40.44
CA ASP A 252 5.60 4.39 -41.81
C ASP A 252 5.24 2.94 -42.17
N ILE A 253 5.46 1.99 -41.24
CA ILE A 253 5.08 0.58 -41.44
C ILE A 253 3.56 0.41 -41.62
N LEU A 254 2.76 1.13 -40.82
CA LEU A 254 1.29 1.05 -40.91
C LEU A 254 0.74 1.65 -42.21
N ASN A 255 1.41 2.67 -42.75
CA ASN A 255 1.04 3.32 -44.00
C ASN A 255 1.60 2.59 -45.24
N ASP A 256 2.46 1.58 -45.05
CA ASP A 256 3.00 0.80 -46.16
C ASP A 256 1.95 -0.19 -46.70
N SER A 257 1.35 0.20 -47.83
CA SER A 257 0.37 -0.61 -48.57
C SER A 257 0.92 -1.91 -49.17
N ALA A 258 2.25 -2.12 -49.16
CA ALA A 258 2.87 -3.36 -49.62
C ALA A 258 2.83 -4.48 -48.57
N LEU A 259 2.62 -4.16 -47.29
CA LEU A 259 2.60 -5.11 -46.19
C LEU A 259 1.16 -5.52 -45.86
N SER A 260 0.92 -6.82 -45.66
CA SER A 260 -0.32 -7.30 -45.06
C SER A 260 -0.41 -6.94 -43.57
N GLU A 261 -1.62 -6.95 -42.99
CA GLU A 261 -1.80 -6.66 -41.56
C GLU A 261 -0.99 -7.60 -40.63
N ILE A 262 -0.75 -8.83 -41.06
CA ILE A 262 0.06 -9.79 -40.29
C ILE A 262 1.54 -9.38 -40.35
N GLU A 263 2.04 -9.07 -41.54
CA GLU A 263 3.43 -8.61 -41.74
C GLU A 263 3.69 -7.28 -41.03
N GLN A 264 2.73 -6.34 -41.04
CA GLN A 264 2.82 -5.10 -40.28
C GLN A 264 2.97 -5.39 -38.77
N LYS A 265 2.16 -6.28 -38.21
CA LYS A 265 2.24 -6.65 -36.78
C LYS A 265 3.56 -7.30 -36.41
N GLU A 266 4.06 -8.21 -37.24
CA GLU A 266 5.36 -8.86 -37.02
C GLU A 266 6.51 -7.85 -37.09
N THR A 267 6.48 -6.95 -38.09
CA THR A 267 7.49 -5.91 -38.27
C THR A 267 7.49 -4.92 -37.11
N ILE A 268 6.32 -4.49 -36.64
CA ILE A 268 6.20 -3.60 -35.46
C ILE A 268 6.70 -4.31 -34.19
N ALA A 269 6.48 -5.61 -34.05
CA ALA A 269 7.00 -6.37 -32.90
C ALA A 269 8.53 -6.43 -32.90
N GLN A 270 9.15 -6.66 -34.06
CA GLN A 270 10.60 -6.60 -34.22
C GLN A 270 11.14 -5.19 -33.96
N LEU A 271 10.47 -4.17 -34.50
CA LEU A 271 10.81 -2.76 -34.28
C LEU A 271 10.81 -2.43 -32.78
N ARG A 272 9.82 -2.91 -32.03
CA ARG A 272 9.75 -2.70 -30.58
C ARG A 272 10.95 -3.30 -29.85
N GLN A 273 11.37 -4.51 -30.24
CA GLN A 273 12.54 -5.17 -29.66
C GLN A 273 13.87 -4.50 -30.04
N ALA A 274 13.92 -3.82 -31.18
CA ALA A 274 15.09 -3.07 -31.61
C ALA A 274 15.30 -1.77 -30.81
N HIS A 275 14.21 -1.07 -30.46
CA HIS A 275 14.27 0.21 -29.75
C HIS A 275 14.28 0.09 -28.22
N PHE A 276 13.68 -0.97 -27.66
CA PHE A 276 13.43 -1.04 -26.23
C PHE A 276 13.96 -2.31 -25.57
N GLN A 277 14.40 -2.16 -24.33
CA GLN A 277 14.82 -3.29 -23.50
C GLN A 277 13.63 -4.20 -23.16
N PRO A 278 13.84 -5.50 -22.92
CA PRO A 278 12.76 -6.44 -22.61
C PRO A 278 11.82 -6.00 -21.49
N GLN A 279 12.36 -5.31 -20.48
CA GLN A 279 11.60 -4.78 -19.34
C GLN A 279 10.65 -3.64 -19.72
N GLN A 280 10.96 -2.90 -20.78
CA GLN A 280 10.19 -1.75 -21.26
C GLN A 280 9.08 -2.15 -22.25
N LEU A 281 9.15 -3.34 -22.85
CA LEU A 281 8.21 -3.75 -23.90
C LEU A 281 6.74 -3.68 -23.45
N ARG A 282 6.44 -4.14 -22.22
CA ARG A 282 5.07 -4.05 -21.66
C ARG A 282 4.59 -2.61 -21.49
N ARG A 283 5.49 -1.70 -21.12
CA ARG A 283 5.19 -0.26 -21.00
C ARG A 283 4.88 0.32 -22.38
N VAL A 284 5.71 0.02 -23.39
CA VAL A 284 5.51 0.53 -24.76
C VAL A 284 4.20 0.01 -25.35
N GLU A 285 3.89 -1.28 -25.21
CA GLU A 285 2.61 -1.84 -25.67
C GLU A 285 1.40 -1.20 -25.00
N ALA A 286 1.50 -0.86 -23.71
CA ALA A 286 0.43 -0.15 -23.02
C ALA A 286 0.23 1.25 -23.62
N ILE A 287 1.31 1.98 -23.89
CA ILE A 287 1.27 3.32 -24.51
C ILE A 287 0.67 3.24 -25.93
N GLU A 288 1.03 2.23 -26.72
CA GLU A 288 0.43 2.00 -28.03
C GLU A 288 -1.09 1.81 -27.96
N ARG A 289 -1.58 1.03 -26.99
CA ARG A 289 -3.02 0.81 -26.77
C ARG A 289 -3.74 2.10 -26.37
N ILE A 290 -3.13 2.90 -25.50
CA ILE A 290 -3.69 4.20 -25.08
C ILE A 290 -3.81 5.14 -26.27
N ARG A 291 -2.72 5.35 -27.04
CA ARG A 291 -2.74 6.22 -28.22
C ARG A 291 -3.70 5.72 -29.30
N ALA A 292 -3.83 4.40 -29.49
CA ALA A 292 -4.81 3.84 -30.43
C ALA A 292 -6.26 4.11 -29.99
N ALA A 293 -6.55 4.08 -28.69
CA ALA A 293 -7.87 4.42 -28.16
C ALA A 293 -8.18 5.92 -28.31
N GLU A 294 -7.18 6.80 -28.14
CA GLU A 294 -7.32 8.26 -28.31
C GLU A 294 -7.55 8.65 -29.78
N ASN A 295 -6.87 7.99 -30.73
CA ASN A 295 -7.01 8.25 -32.17
C ASN A 295 -8.24 7.56 -32.80
N GLY A 296 -8.92 6.69 -32.06
CA GLY A 296 -10.11 5.96 -32.51
C GLY A 296 -11.44 6.61 -32.10
N GLN A 297 -11.40 7.77 -31.43
CA GLN A 297 -12.55 8.66 -31.17
C GLN A 297 -12.67 9.73 -32.27
#